data_AF-S9V9W8-F1
#
_entry.id   AF-S9V9W8-F1
#
_cell.length_a   1.000
_cell.length_b   1.000
_cell.length_c   1.000
_cell.angle_alpha   90.00
_cell.angle_beta   90.00
_cell.angle_gamma   90.00
#
_symmetry.space_group_name_H-M   'P 1'
#
loop_
_entity.id
_entity.type
_entity.pdbx_description
1 polymer ?
#
loop_
_entity_poly.entity_id
_entity_poly.type
_entity_poly.pdbx_seq_one_letter_code
_entity_poly.pdbx_strand_id
1 'polypeptide(L)'
;MFRSLLRLGSKPTLTILGTGWAGCYAAYEVDPSRFNIEVVSTRNHMVFTPLLPQTTTGTLEFRSVCEPITNIQPALSKPPHQFYRSFIYDVDFEQREVSCVGVGVVGATSDVPAKSFKIKYDYLLMAHGARPNTFNIPGVEDQAFFLREVNEARAIRKRIVQNIMAANLPVTSEEEMKTLLHTVVVGGGPTGIEFAAALGEFLRHDIQKIDKRLEKYCKVTILEAGEVFGMFDEALRNYGKARLDALGIEIKKTAVVGVSEREVYTKSGETIGCGLVVWSTGVGPCMLTKGLKCDKSPRGRIAVDDHLRVLRDGKPIPNVFAAGDCAANPEKPLPTLAAVASRQGRYVGKQLNNIVKTGKMTAPFEYKSAGSMVSIGDAGAVIQLPTPKKSKNIDIMGMKALFLWKSAYVTILGSLRSKLYVIVNWCGSKIFGRDITFIGDLSEDALYNSLAMAEVNREKSRQMGYETLKKMEPVLTVETEGDAETKASEAGEKKAQEEPKKEEKKPAETEKKVETDKK
;
A
#
# COMPACT_ATOMS: atom_id res chain seq x y z
N MET A 1 9.57 -6.30 -40.36
CA MET A 1 10.09 -7.36 -41.26
C MET A 1 11.58 -7.68 -41.06
N PHE A 2 12.43 -6.76 -40.60
CA PHE A 2 13.90 -6.97 -40.49
C PHE A 2 14.41 -7.87 -39.33
N ARG A 3 13.56 -8.34 -38.41
CA ARG A 3 13.98 -9.21 -37.28
C ARG A 3 13.96 -10.72 -37.57
N SER A 4 13.48 -11.14 -38.75
CA SER A 4 13.19 -12.55 -39.04
C SER A 4 14.39 -13.36 -39.56
N LEU A 5 15.49 -12.72 -39.97
CA LEU A 5 16.60 -13.35 -40.70
C LEU A 5 17.89 -13.58 -39.87
N LEU A 6 17.89 -13.29 -38.58
CA LEU A 6 19.07 -13.40 -37.69
C LEU A 6 19.02 -14.55 -36.66
N ARG A 7 18.12 -15.54 -36.83
CA ARG A 7 17.88 -16.58 -35.81
C ARG A 7 18.80 -17.81 -35.86
N LEU A 8 19.65 -17.97 -36.87
CA LEU A 8 20.68 -19.02 -36.87
C LEU A 8 21.97 -18.46 -36.25
N GLY A 9 22.16 -18.71 -34.94
CA GLY A 9 23.35 -18.31 -34.18
C GLY A 9 23.09 -17.39 -32.97
N SER A 10 21.85 -16.98 -32.71
CA SER A 10 21.50 -16.09 -31.59
C SER A 10 21.05 -16.87 -30.35
N LYS A 11 21.51 -16.44 -29.16
CA LYS A 11 21.07 -16.93 -27.83
C LYS A 11 19.53 -16.94 -27.73
N PRO A 12 18.90 -17.95 -27.10
CA PRO A 12 17.46 -17.95 -26.84
C PRO A 12 17.04 -16.76 -25.96
N THR A 13 15.84 -16.23 -26.21
CA THR A 13 15.25 -15.17 -25.38
C THR A 13 14.49 -15.75 -24.18
N LEU A 14 14.88 -15.36 -22.97
CA LEU A 14 14.15 -15.60 -21.74
C LEU A 14 13.40 -14.33 -21.34
N THR A 15 12.07 -14.42 -21.29
CA THR A 15 11.21 -13.35 -20.78
C THR A 15 10.78 -13.67 -19.34
N ILE A 16 11.05 -12.76 -18.40
CA ILE A 16 10.66 -12.89 -16.99
C ILE A 16 9.60 -11.84 -16.68
N LEU A 17 8.43 -12.29 -16.22
CA LEU A 17 7.31 -11.43 -15.85
C LEU A 17 7.34 -11.15 -14.35
N GLY A 18 7.69 -9.93 -13.96
CA GLY A 18 7.72 -9.48 -12.57
C GLY A 18 9.12 -9.36 -11.96
N THR A 19 9.27 -8.36 -11.09
CA THR A 19 10.50 -8.06 -10.33
C THR A 19 10.35 -8.35 -8.84
N GLY A 20 9.57 -9.38 -8.49
CA GLY A 20 9.42 -9.85 -7.11
C GLY A 20 10.49 -10.87 -6.71
N TRP A 21 10.30 -11.53 -5.56
CA TRP A 21 11.21 -12.55 -5.03
C TRP A 21 11.57 -13.65 -6.05
N ALA A 22 10.59 -14.24 -6.74
CA ALA A 22 10.87 -15.30 -7.71
C ALA A 22 11.58 -14.76 -8.98
N GLY A 23 11.08 -13.68 -9.56
CA GLY A 23 11.62 -13.11 -10.79
C GLY A 23 13.05 -12.59 -10.63
N CYS A 24 13.33 -11.87 -9.55
CA CYS A 24 14.67 -11.34 -9.30
C CYS A 24 15.70 -12.42 -8.97
N TYR A 25 15.33 -13.44 -8.18
CA TYR A 25 16.25 -14.55 -7.90
C TYR A 25 16.48 -15.42 -9.15
N ALA A 26 15.49 -15.58 -10.02
CA ALA A 26 15.70 -16.21 -11.32
C ALA A 26 16.64 -15.39 -12.21
N ALA A 27 16.38 -14.08 -12.34
CA ALA A 27 17.21 -13.17 -13.12
C ALA A 27 18.68 -13.13 -12.62
N TYR A 28 18.89 -13.23 -11.30
CA TYR A 28 20.21 -13.32 -10.68
C TYR A 28 20.96 -14.61 -11.07
N GLU A 29 20.28 -15.75 -11.13
CA GLU A 29 20.92 -17.04 -11.43
C GLU A 29 21.15 -17.31 -12.92
N VAL A 30 20.31 -16.75 -13.78
CA VAL A 30 20.39 -17.00 -15.23
C VAL A 30 21.69 -16.42 -15.79
N ASP A 31 22.38 -17.21 -16.61
CA ASP A 31 23.62 -16.84 -17.26
C ASP A 31 23.35 -15.95 -18.49
N PRO A 32 23.72 -14.65 -18.47
CA PRO A 32 23.49 -13.73 -19.59
C PRO A 32 24.35 -14.06 -20.83
N SER A 33 25.37 -14.91 -20.69
CA SER A 33 26.11 -15.43 -21.85
C SER A 33 25.33 -16.52 -22.60
N ARG A 34 24.24 -17.05 -22.03
CA ARG A 34 23.41 -18.11 -22.62
C ARG A 34 22.05 -17.63 -23.09
N PHE A 35 21.54 -16.54 -22.53
CA PHE A 35 20.22 -15.99 -22.85
C PHE A 35 20.29 -14.53 -23.29
N ASN A 36 19.35 -14.11 -24.13
CA ASN A 36 18.91 -12.72 -24.17
C ASN A 36 17.83 -12.58 -23.09
N ILE A 37 18.02 -11.66 -22.13
CA ILE A 37 17.15 -11.58 -20.95
C ILE A 37 16.26 -10.36 -21.09
N GLU A 38 14.95 -10.57 -21.02
CA GLU A 38 13.95 -9.51 -21.01
C GLU A 38 13.13 -9.59 -19.72
N VAL A 39 13.12 -8.53 -18.93
CA VAL A 39 12.32 -8.46 -17.70
C VAL A 39 11.19 -7.46 -17.89
N VAL A 40 9.96 -7.88 -17.64
CA VAL A 40 8.75 -7.05 -17.82
C VAL A 40 8.06 -6.87 -16.47
N SER A 41 7.93 -5.64 -16.00
CA SER A 41 7.28 -5.32 -14.72
C SER A 41 6.85 -3.86 -14.69
N THR A 42 5.86 -3.52 -13.87
CA THR A 42 5.45 -2.11 -13.67
C THR A 42 6.44 -1.32 -12.81
N ARG A 43 7.34 -2.01 -12.10
CA ARG A 43 8.40 -1.45 -11.26
C ARG A 43 9.77 -2.01 -11.66
N ASN A 44 10.82 -1.22 -11.48
CA ASN A 44 12.19 -1.57 -11.87
C ASN A 44 13.05 -2.17 -10.74
N HIS A 45 12.46 -2.54 -9.62
CA HIS A 45 13.19 -2.99 -8.43
C HIS A 45 12.46 -4.14 -7.74
N MET A 46 13.23 -4.89 -6.96
CA MET A 46 12.73 -5.80 -5.95
C MET A 46 12.40 -5.03 -4.68
N VAL A 47 11.30 -5.40 -4.04
CA VAL A 47 10.97 -4.97 -2.68
C VAL A 47 11.32 -6.09 -1.70
N PHE A 48 12.14 -5.78 -0.71
CA PHE A 48 12.48 -6.66 0.40
C PHE A 48 11.34 -6.67 1.42
N THR A 49 10.25 -7.35 1.06
CA THR A 49 8.98 -7.32 1.79
C THR A 49 9.06 -7.60 3.30
N PRO A 50 9.98 -8.42 3.84
CA PRO A 50 10.05 -8.65 5.29
C PRO A 50 10.45 -7.44 6.13
N LEU A 51 11.10 -6.44 5.53
CA LEU A 51 11.45 -5.18 6.22
C LEU A 51 10.50 -4.03 5.88
N LEU A 52 9.52 -4.28 5.00
CA LEU A 52 8.56 -3.27 4.58
C LEU A 52 7.73 -2.69 5.74
N PRO A 53 7.27 -3.46 6.75
CA PRO A 53 6.54 -2.91 7.89
C PRO A 53 7.33 -1.85 8.66
N GLN A 54 8.65 -1.96 8.74
CA GLN A 54 9.47 -0.96 9.44
C GLN A 54 9.54 0.39 8.69
N THR A 55 9.18 0.42 7.41
CA THR A 55 9.16 1.65 6.62
C THR A 55 7.93 2.51 6.87
N THR A 56 6.84 1.94 7.39
CA THR A 56 5.60 2.67 7.65
C THR A 56 5.70 3.62 8.84
N THR A 57 6.64 3.37 9.76
CA THR A 57 6.86 4.19 10.97
C THR A 57 8.19 4.95 10.96
N GLY A 58 8.93 4.94 9.83
CA GLY A 58 10.19 5.65 9.72
C GLY A 58 11.37 5.00 10.44
N THR A 59 11.25 3.73 10.86
CA THR A 59 12.40 2.96 11.38
C THR A 59 13.39 2.65 10.25
N LEU A 60 12.88 2.37 9.06
CA LEU A 60 13.66 2.23 7.84
C LEU A 60 13.12 3.17 6.76
N GLU A 61 14.01 3.75 5.97
CA GLU A 61 13.62 4.46 4.77
C GLU A 61 13.23 3.53 3.62
N PHE A 62 12.29 4.00 2.78
CA PHE A 62 11.70 3.20 1.69
C PHE A 62 12.75 2.62 0.73
N ARG A 63 13.81 3.39 0.44
CA ARG A 63 14.89 2.96 -0.47
C ARG A 63 15.80 1.89 0.14
N SER A 64 15.79 1.72 1.46
CA SER A 64 16.61 0.71 2.15
C SER A 64 16.09 -0.71 1.95
N VAL A 65 14.82 -0.85 1.56
CA VAL A 65 14.19 -2.14 1.25
C VAL A 65 14.01 -2.35 -0.26
N CYS A 66 14.65 -1.54 -1.10
CA CYS A 66 14.54 -1.62 -2.56
C CYS A 66 15.89 -1.92 -3.24
N GLU A 67 15.88 -2.89 -4.15
CA GLU A 67 17.04 -3.20 -4.98
C GLU A 67 16.68 -3.17 -6.48
N PRO A 68 17.23 -2.24 -7.27
CA PRO A 68 17.00 -2.18 -8.72
C PRO A 68 17.33 -3.50 -9.42
N ILE A 69 16.49 -3.91 -10.39
CA ILE A 69 16.70 -5.15 -11.15
C ILE A 69 18.01 -5.14 -11.93
N THR A 70 18.46 -3.96 -12.37
CA THR A 70 19.74 -3.76 -13.05
C THR A 70 20.95 -3.92 -12.12
N ASN A 71 20.79 -3.78 -10.80
CA ASN A 71 21.84 -4.14 -9.85
C ASN A 71 21.89 -5.65 -9.61
N ILE A 72 20.72 -6.30 -9.64
CA ILE A 72 20.58 -7.75 -9.44
C ILE A 72 21.10 -8.52 -10.66
N GLN A 73 20.77 -8.06 -11.87
CA GLN A 73 21.27 -8.59 -13.14
C GLN A 73 21.84 -7.44 -13.98
N PRO A 74 23.15 -7.12 -13.81
CA PRO A 74 23.82 -6.02 -14.52
C PRO A 74 23.79 -6.11 -16.04
N ALA A 75 23.59 -7.31 -16.60
CA ALA A 75 23.45 -7.47 -18.04
C ALA A 75 22.27 -6.68 -18.61
N LEU A 76 21.19 -6.46 -17.84
CA LEU A 76 20.01 -5.70 -18.26
C LEU A 76 20.29 -4.23 -18.60
N SER A 77 21.46 -3.70 -18.21
CA SER A 77 21.90 -2.35 -18.56
C SER A 77 22.50 -2.26 -19.98
N LYS A 78 22.61 -3.39 -20.70
CA LYS A 78 23.26 -3.47 -22.01
C LYS A 78 22.44 -4.32 -23.00
N PRO A 79 22.25 -3.88 -24.25
CA PRO A 79 21.68 -4.72 -25.29
C PRO A 79 22.48 -6.02 -25.48
N PRO A 80 21.84 -7.13 -25.84
CA PRO A 80 20.41 -7.26 -26.18
C PRO A 80 19.48 -7.44 -24.96
N HIS A 81 20.00 -7.43 -23.72
CA HIS A 81 19.17 -7.58 -22.52
C HIS A 81 18.39 -6.29 -22.24
N GLN A 82 17.16 -6.43 -21.74
CA GLN A 82 16.26 -5.28 -21.56
C GLN A 82 15.35 -5.41 -20.34
N PHE A 83 15.06 -4.26 -19.73
CA PHE A 83 13.96 -4.10 -18.78
C PHE A 83 12.85 -3.25 -19.41
N TYR A 84 11.63 -3.77 -19.42
CA TYR A 84 10.45 -3.08 -19.92
C TYR A 84 9.53 -2.71 -18.77
N ARG A 85 9.33 -1.40 -18.56
CA ARG A 85 8.29 -0.90 -17.67
C ARG A 85 6.92 -1.03 -18.35
N SER A 86 6.17 -2.06 -18.01
CA SER A 86 4.91 -2.37 -18.72
C SER A 86 3.91 -3.10 -17.85
N PHE A 87 2.63 -2.92 -18.17
CA PHE A 87 1.55 -3.77 -17.68
C PHE A 87 1.38 -4.95 -18.63
N ILE A 88 1.20 -6.15 -18.08
CA ILE A 88 0.98 -7.38 -18.85
C ILE A 88 -0.49 -7.74 -18.71
N TYR A 89 -1.18 -7.90 -19.83
CA TYR A 89 -2.62 -8.21 -19.82
C TYR A 89 -2.96 -9.58 -20.41
N ASP A 90 -2.05 -10.19 -21.19
CA ASP A 90 -2.28 -11.52 -21.76
C ASP A 90 -0.96 -12.25 -22.08
N VAL A 91 -1.03 -13.58 -22.14
CA VAL A 91 0.04 -14.46 -22.62
C VAL A 91 -0.56 -15.51 -23.54
N ASP A 92 -0.11 -15.50 -24.79
CA ASP A 92 -0.46 -16.50 -25.79
C ASP A 92 0.64 -17.56 -25.83
N PHE A 93 0.32 -18.75 -25.31
CA PHE A 93 1.28 -19.85 -25.19
C PHE A 93 1.56 -20.53 -26.54
N GLU A 94 0.62 -20.45 -27.48
CA GLU A 94 0.68 -21.02 -28.82
C GLU A 94 1.58 -20.18 -29.73
N GLN A 95 1.38 -18.86 -29.72
CA GLN A 95 2.21 -17.90 -30.47
C GLN A 95 3.51 -17.55 -29.74
N ARG A 96 3.64 -17.94 -28.48
CA ARG A 96 4.76 -17.60 -27.58
C ARG A 96 4.97 -16.09 -27.49
N GLU A 97 3.88 -15.39 -27.20
CA GLU A 97 3.83 -13.94 -27.13
C GLU A 97 3.29 -13.47 -25.78
N VAL A 98 3.91 -12.43 -25.22
CA VAL A 98 3.40 -11.70 -24.05
C VAL A 98 2.86 -10.37 -24.55
N SER A 99 1.60 -10.08 -24.24
CA SER A 99 0.92 -8.85 -24.62
C SER A 99 1.04 -7.82 -23.51
N CYS A 100 1.65 -6.67 -23.87
CA CYS A 100 2.05 -5.63 -22.93
C CYS A 100 1.44 -4.28 -23.33
N VAL A 101 1.25 -3.42 -22.33
CA VAL A 101 1.02 -1.98 -22.52
C VAL A 101 2.18 -1.23 -21.87
N GLY A 102 2.87 -0.41 -22.66
CA GLY A 102 3.98 0.41 -22.17
C GLY A 102 3.49 1.46 -21.18
N VAL A 103 4.18 1.59 -20.04
CA VAL A 103 3.89 2.64 -19.05
C VAL A 103 4.89 3.77 -19.27
N GLY A 104 4.44 4.83 -19.94
CA GLY A 104 5.23 6.04 -20.21
C GLY A 104 5.49 6.89 -18.97
N VAL A 105 5.91 8.14 -19.20
CA VAL A 105 6.10 9.13 -18.13
C VAL A 105 4.74 9.66 -17.70
N VAL A 106 4.29 9.27 -16.51
CA VAL A 106 3.04 9.76 -15.89
C VAL A 106 3.23 11.22 -15.46
N GLY A 107 2.30 12.10 -15.82
CA GLY A 107 2.30 13.52 -15.43
C GLY A 107 3.04 14.47 -16.38
N ALA A 108 3.62 13.97 -17.47
CA ALA A 108 4.28 14.83 -18.48
C ALA A 108 3.29 15.49 -19.47
N THR A 109 2.14 14.85 -19.71
CA THR A 109 1.01 15.35 -20.52
C THR A 109 -0.28 14.66 -20.06
N SER A 110 -1.46 15.22 -20.37
CA SER A 110 -2.77 14.59 -20.17
C SER A 110 -2.97 13.32 -21.03
N ASP A 111 -2.21 13.19 -22.13
CA ASP A 111 -2.25 12.05 -23.05
C ASP A 111 -0.93 11.25 -23.01
N VAL A 112 -0.68 10.52 -21.92
CA VAL A 112 0.44 9.56 -21.89
C VAL A 112 0.12 8.44 -22.89
N PRO A 113 0.89 8.24 -23.99
CA PRO A 113 0.53 7.24 -24.99
C PRO A 113 0.71 5.83 -24.42
N ALA A 114 -0.39 5.22 -23.98
CA ALA A 114 -0.43 3.81 -23.59
C ALA A 114 -0.39 2.93 -24.85
N LYS A 115 0.81 2.71 -25.39
CA LYS A 115 1.00 1.89 -26.59
C LYS A 115 1.09 0.41 -26.23
N SER A 116 0.24 -0.41 -26.85
CA SER A 116 0.34 -1.86 -26.77
C SER A 116 1.46 -2.39 -27.66
N PHE A 117 2.14 -3.43 -27.21
CA PHE A 117 3.12 -4.16 -28.00
C PHE A 117 3.18 -5.62 -27.54
N LYS A 118 3.85 -6.46 -28.33
CA LYS A 118 4.04 -7.87 -28.04
C LYS A 118 5.51 -8.23 -27.93
N ILE A 119 5.83 -9.11 -26.99
CA ILE A 119 7.17 -9.65 -26.76
C ILE A 119 7.14 -11.14 -27.11
N LYS A 120 8.03 -11.57 -28.01
CA LYS A 120 8.21 -13.00 -28.32
C LYS A 120 9.23 -13.62 -27.38
N TYR A 121 8.99 -14.85 -26.95
CA TYR A 121 9.90 -15.57 -26.06
C TYR A 121 10.26 -16.96 -26.59
N ASP A 122 11.45 -17.45 -26.23
CA ASP A 122 11.82 -18.86 -26.38
C ASP A 122 11.59 -19.62 -25.08
N TYR A 123 11.80 -18.94 -23.95
CA TYR A 123 11.46 -19.37 -22.59
C TYR A 123 10.70 -18.27 -21.84
N LEU A 124 9.69 -18.65 -21.07
CA LEU A 124 8.89 -17.74 -20.27
C LEU A 124 8.94 -18.13 -18.79
N LEU A 125 9.21 -17.17 -17.92
CA LEU A 125 9.01 -17.29 -16.48
C LEU A 125 7.93 -16.32 -16.01
N MET A 126 6.81 -16.86 -15.52
CA MET A 126 5.76 -16.09 -14.87
C MET A 126 6.06 -15.97 -13.37
N ALA A 127 6.39 -14.75 -12.91
CA ALA A 127 6.76 -14.45 -11.53
C ALA A 127 6.13 -13.14 -11.04
N HIS A 128 4.94 -12.81 -11.56
CA HIS A 128 4.24 -11.54 -11.33
C HIS A 128 3.52 -11.47 -9.98
N GLY A 129 3.60 -12.53 -9.18
CA GLY A 129 3.10 -12.58 -7.82
C GLY A 129 1.57 -12.64 -7.73
N ALA A 130 1.04 -12.13 -6.63
CA ALA A 130 -0.38 -12.21 -6.28
C ALA A 130 -0.89 -10.85 -5.80
N ARG A 131 -2.22 -10.72 -5.67
CA ARG A 131 -2.87 -9.54 -5.10
C ARG A 131 -3.35 -9.82 -3.67
N PRO A 132 -3.55 -8.78 -2.86
CA PRO A 132 -4.35 -8.91 -1.64
C PRO A 132 -5.71 -9.54 -1.96
N ASN A 133 -6.21 -10.36 -1.05
CA ASN A 133 -7.57 -10.90 -1.15
C ASN A 133 -8.46 -10.19 -0.14
N THR A 134 -9.44 -9.46 -0.63
CA THR A 134 -10.45 -8.76 0.16
C THR A 134 -11.58 -9.68 0.62
N PHE A 135 -11.64 -10.92 0.11
CA PHE A 135 -12.74 -11.86 0.31
C PHE A 135 -14.11 -11.31 -0.10
N ASN A 136 -14.11 -10.32 -1.01
CA ASN A 136 -15.30 -9.56 -1.42
C ASN A 136 -16.01 -8.85 -0.25
N ILE A 137 -15.27 -8.53 0.82
CA ILE A 137 -15.79 -7.76 1.94
C ILE A 137 -15.98 -6.31 1.50
N PRO A 138 -17.20 -5.73 1.62
CA PRO A 138 -17.48 -4.38 1.17
C PRO A 138 -16.55 -3.32 1.78
N GLY A 139 -16.10 -2.40 0.93
CA GLY A 139 -15.28 -1.25 1.30
C GLY A 139 -13.80 -1.53 1.55
N VAL A 140 -13.34 -2.79 1.60
CA VAL A 140 -11.92 -3.10 1.82
C VAL A 140 -11.02 -2.53 0.72
N GLU A 141 -11.40 -2.69 -0.56
CA GLU A 141 -10.59 -2.22 -1.69
C GLU A 141 -10.46 -0.69 -1.71
N ASP A 142 -11.50 0.02 -1.27
CA ASP A 142 -11.60 1.48 -1.36
C ASP A 142 -11.07 2.20 -0.11
N GLN A 143 -11.22 1.59 1.08
CA GLN A 143 -10.99 2.25 2.37
C GLN A 143 -9.79 1.70 3.14
N ALA A 144 -9.34 0.46 2.85
CA ALA A 144 -8.22 -0.14 3.56
C ALA A 144 -6.89 0.05 2.82
N PHE A 145 -5.82 0.13 3.59
CA PHE A 145 -4.46 0.17 3.06
C PHE A 145 -3.86 -1.23 3.07
N PHE A 146 -3.34 -1.68 1.93
CA PHE A 146 -2.56 -2.91 1.86
C PHE A 146 -1.11 -2.66 2.29
N LEU A 147 -0.35 -3.72 2.57
CA LEU A 147 1.08 -3.60 2.93
C LEU A 147 1.91 -4.68 2.23
N ARG A 148 2.11 -4.50 0.93
CA ARG A 148 2.94 -5.37 0.06
C ARG A 148 3.96 -4.60 -0.76
N GLU A 149 3.68 -3.33 -1.03
CA GLU A 149 4.46 -2.46 -1.89
C GLU A 149 4.95 -1.19 -1.17
N VAL A 150 5.98 -0.56 -1.74
CA VAL A 150 6.58 0.65 -1.17
C VAL A 150 5.64 1.85 -1.26
N ASN A 151 4.87 1.98 -2.33
CA ASN A 151 3.86 3.03 -2.46
C ASN A 151 2.74 2.86 -1.42
N GLU A 152 2.35 1.62 -1.12
CA GLU A 152 1.38 1.32 -0.07
C GLU A 152 1.93 1.65 1.31
N ALA A 153 3.18 1.26 1.62
CA ALA A 153 3.85 1.63 2.86
C ALA A 153 4.01 3.16 3.03
N ARG A 154 4.29 3.87 1.93
CA ARG A 154 4.29 5.35 1.89
C ARG A 154 2.92 5.93 2.23
N ALA A 155 1.87 5.39 1.62
CA ALA A 155 0.50 5.84 1.86
C ALA A 155 0.08 5.61 3.33
N ILE A 156 0.49 4.48 3.92
CA ILE A 156 0.29 4.20 5.35
C ILE A 156 1.04 5.23 6.22
N ARG A 157 2.35 5.45 5.99
CA ARG A 157 3.13 6.44 6.76
C ARG A 157 2.52 7.84 6.65
N LYS A 158 2.09 8.22 5.44
CA LYS A 158 1.40 9.49 5.17
C LYS A 158 0.13 9.62 6.00
N ARG A 159 -0.74 8.60 5.98
CA ARG A 159 -1.98 8.59 6.76
C ARG A 159 -1.74 8.66 8.26
N ILE A 160 -0.74 7.93 8.78
CA ILE A 160 -0.35 7.98 10.20
C ILE A 160 0.02 9.43 10.58
N VAL A 161 0.89 10.07 9.79
CA VAL A 161 1.35 11.44 10.07
C VAL A 161 0.20 12.45 9.95
N GLN A 162 -0.64 12.33 8.92
CA GLN A 162 -1.82 13.18 8.74
C GLN A 162 -2.81 13.06 9.91
N ASN A 163 -3.08 11.84 10.37
CA ASN A 163 -3.96 11.62 11.51
C ASN A 163 -3.40 12.25 12.79
N ILE A 164 -2.08 12.18 13.00
CA ILE A 164 -1.42 12.84 14.15
C ILE A 164 -1.52 14.36 14.02
N MET A 165 -1.26 14.93 12.85
CA MET A 165 -1.37 16.37 12.61
C MET A 165 -2.80 16.87 12.84
N ALA A 166 -3.80 16.15 12.31
CA ALA A 166 -5.22 16.48 12.48
C ALA A 166 -5.66 16.32 13.95
N ALA A 167 -5.22 15.27 14.64
CA ALA A 167 -5.50 15.08 16.06
C ALA A 167 -4.90 16.20 16.93
N ASN A 168 -3.78 16.79 16.50
CA ASN A 168 -3.09 17.84 17.25
C ASN A 168 -3.63 19.26 16.99
N LEU A 169 -4.65 19.43 16.14
CA LEU A 169 -5.26 20.74 15.91
C LEU A 169 -6.02 21.21 17.17
N PRO A 170 -5.98 22.52 17.51
CA PRO A 170 -6.70 23.06 18.67
C PRO A 170 -8.23 22.86 18.64
N VAL A 171 -8.79 22.63 17.45
CA VAL A 171 -10.24 22.49 17.22
C VAL A 171 -10.71 21.02 17.24
N THR A 172 -9.78 20.06 17.33
CA THR A 172 -10.14 18.64 17.28
C THR A 172 -10.68 18.20 18.65
N SER A 173 -11.83 17.52 18.65
CA SER A 173 -12.46 17.00 19.87
C SER A 173 -11.77 15.73 20.37
N GLU A 174 -11.91 15.38 21.66
CA GLU A 174 -11.30 14.16 22.19
C GLU A 174 -11.80 12.88 21.49
N GLU A 175 -13.08 12.82 21.13
CA GLU A 175 -13.66 11.68 20.38
C GLU A 175 -13.08 11.57 18.96
N GLU A 176 -12.82 12.71 18.32
CA GLU A 176 -12.16 12.75 17.02
C GLU A 176 -10.69 12.32 17.13
N MET A 177 -9.98 12.74 18.18
CA MET A 177 -8.61 12.29 18.44
C MET A 177 -8.55 10.77 18.64
N LYS A 178 -9.47 10.18 19.43
CA LYS A 178 -9.56 8.72 19.62
C LYS A 178 -9.75 7.99 18.30
N THR A 179 -10.60 8.52 17.42
CA THR A 179 -10.84 7.92 16.10
C THR A 179 -9.59 8.02 15.23
N LEU A 180 -9.04 9.23 15.03
CA LEU A 180 -7.87 9.48 14.19
C LEU A 180 -6.64 8.66 14.62
N LEU A 181 -6.42 8.53 15.93
CA LEU A 181 -5.26 7.85 16.51
C LEU A 181 -5.49 6.36 16.80
N HIS A 182 -6.61 5.80 16.35
CA HIS A 182 -6.85 4.37 16.36
C HIS A 182 -6.54 3.75 15.00
N THR A 183 -5.62 2.78 14.99
CA THR A 183 -5.31 1.96 13.81
C THR A 183 -5.83 0.54 13.99
N VAL A 184 -6.60 0.05 13.01
CA VAL A 184 -7.05 -1.34 12.94
C VAL A 184 -6.20 -2.11 11.94
N VAL A 185 -5.62 -3.22 12.39
CA VAL A 185 -4.82 -4.13 11.56
C VAL A 185 -5.62 -5.42 11.36
N VAL A 186 -5.99 -5.70 10.11
CA VAL A 186 -6.72 -6.92 9.76
C VAL A 186 -5.72 -7.99 9.33
N GLY A 187 -5.67 -9.08 10.10
CA GLY A 187 -4.73 -10.19 9.94
C GLY A 187 -3.64 -10.24 11.01
N GLY A 188 -3.61 -11.33 11.76
CA GLY A 188 -2.59 -11.70 12.75
C GLY A 188 -1.46 -12.55 12.17
N GLY A 189 -1.16 -12.37 10.88
CA GLY A 189 0.01 -12.94 10.22
C GLY A 189 1.28 -12.12 10.47
N PRO A 190 2.45 -12.54 9.95
CA PRO A 190 3.74 -11.90 10.21
C PRO A 190 3.73 -10.41 9.87
N THR A 191 3.22 -10.05 8.69
CA THR A 191 3.16 -8.66 8.22
C THR A 191 2.32 -7.77 9.14
N GLY A 192 1.12 -8.24 9.53
CA GLY A 192 0.23 -7.50 10.41
C GLY A 192 0.81 -7.35 11.82
N ILE A 193 1.41 -8.41 12.36
CA ILE A 193 2.08 -8.39 13.66
C ILE A 193 3.28 -7.43 13.67
N GLU A 194 4.17 -7.51 12.69
CA GLU A 194 5.36 -6.66 12.61
C GLU A 194 4.98 -5.20 12.44
N PHE A 195 3.96 -4.91 11.62
CA PHE A 195 3.42 -3.56 11.46
C PHE A 195 2.80 -3.04 12.77
N ALA A 196 1.92 -3.83 13.39
CA ALA A 196 1.25 -3.45 14.64
C ALA A 196 2.27 -3.20 15.76
N ALA A 197 3.29 -4.05 15.89
CA ALA A 197 4.35 -3.88 16.88
C ALA A 197 5.18 -2.61 16.61
N ALA A 198 5.59 -2.39 15.36
CA ALA A 198 6.34 -1.19 14.98
C ALA A 198 5.53 0.10 15.23
N LEU A 199 4.22 0.07 14.95
CA LEU A 199 3.32 1.20 15.19
C LEU A 199 3.07 1.41 16.69
N GLY A 200 2.81 0.34 17.44
CA GLY A 200 2.59 0.42 18.89
C GLY A 200 3.80 1.00 19.64
N GLU A 201 5.02 0.65 19.25
CA GLU A 201 6.22 1.29 19.79
C GLU A 201 6.33 2.76 19.41
N PHE A 202 6.09 3.09 18.14
CA PHE A 202 6.12 4.48 17.68
C PHE A 202 5.12 5.35 18.44
N LEU A 203 3.87 4.90 18.57
CA LEU A 203 2.80 5.61 19.26
C LEU A 203 3.01 5.73 20.78
N ARG A 204 3.95 5.00 21.37
CA ARG A 204 4.26 5.11 22.80
C ARG A 204 5.53 5.90 23.08
N HIS A 205 6.55 5.71 22.25
CA HIS A 205 7.86 6.28 22.53
C HIS A 205 8.15 7.57 21.75
N ASP A 206 7.60 7.70 20.54
CA ASP A 206 7.89 8.86 19.68
C ASP A 206 6.76 9.89 19.70
N ILE A 207 5.49 9.49 19.92
CA ILE A 207 4.37 10.44 20.01
C ILE A 207 4.61 11.51 21.09
N GLN A 208 5.27 11.14 22.20
CA GLN A 208 5.55 12.03 23.32
C GLN A 208 6.50 13.17 22.94
N LYS A 209 7.32 12.99 21.90
CA LYS A 209 8.21 14.03 21.35
C LYS A 209 7.46 15.01 20.45
N ILE A 210 6.27 14.64 19.97
CA ILE A 210 5.38 15.49 19.16
C ILE A 210 4.45 16.25 20.10
N ASP A 211 3.59 15.52 20.82
CA ASP A 211 2.74 16.05 21.89
C ASP A 211 2.33 14.91 22.84
N LYS A 212 2.77 15.02 24.09
CA LYS A 212 2.49 14.04 25.15
C LYS A 212 0.99 13.83 25.41
N ARG A 213 0.13 14.83 25.14
CA ARG A 213 -1.32 14.72 25.36
C ARG A 213 -1.98 13.69 24.45
N LEU A 214 -1.39 13.40 23.29
CA LEU A 214 -1.96 12.50 22.30
C LEU A 214 -1.85 11.02 22.69
N GLU A 215 -0.86 10.67 23.52
CA GLU A 215 -0.55 9.28 23.89
C GLU A 215 -1.77 8.52 24.43
N LYS A 216 -2.60 9.15 25.27
CA LYS A 216 -3.79 8.52 25.87
C LYS A 216 -4.88 8.14 24.86
N TYR A 217 -4.83 8.68 23.64
CA TYR A 217 -5.79 8.38 22.57
C TYR A 217 -5.24 7.38 21.54
N CYS A 218 -3.94 7.11 21.56
CA CYS A 218 -3.31 6.20 20.64
C CYS A 218 -3.75 4.75 20.92
N LYS A 219 -4.27 4.08 19.89
CA LYS A 219 -4.72 2.70 19.99
C LYS A 219 -4.35 1.91 18.74
N VAL A 220 -3.99 0.64 18.93
CA VAL A 220 -3.80 -0.31 17.84
C VAL A 220 -4.59 -1.58 18.15
N THR A 221 -5.43 -2.04 17.22
CA THR A 221 -6.22 -3.27 17.37
C THR A 221 -5.92 -4.23 16.23
N ILE A 222 -5.53 -5.46 16.53
CA ILE A 222 -5.40 -6.56 15.56
C ILE A 222 -6.70 -7.36 15.54
N LEU A 223 -7.31 -7.49 14.37
CA LEU A 223 -8.45 -8.36 14.11
C LEU A 223 -7.98 -9.61 13.36
N GLU A 224 -8.15 -10.79 13.95
CA GLU A 224 -7.78 -12.07 13.33
C GLU A 224 -8.93 -13.08 13.49
N ALA A 225 -9.31 -13.75 12.42
CA ALA A 225 -10.38 -14.76 12.46
C ALA A 225 -9.90 -16.09 13.09
N GLY A 226 -8.63 -16.44 12.88
CA GLY A 226 -7.96 -17.60 13.43
C GLY A 226 -7.17 -17.30 14.71
N GLU A 227 -5.92 -17.77 14.75
CA GLU A 227 -5.00 -17.51 15.87
C GLU A 227 -3.87 -16.57 15.42
N VAL A 228 -3.68 -15.48 16.18
CA VAL A 228 -2.50 -14.62 16.04
C VAL A 228 -1.26 -15.44 16.42
N PHE A 229 -0.18 -15.30 15.63
CA PHE A 229 1.00 -16.17 15.69
C PHE A 229 0.71 -17.64 15.39
N GLY A 230 -0.39 -17.98 14.70
CA GLY A 230 -0.81 -19.37 14.48
C GLY A 230 0.21 -20.30 13.83
N MET A 231 1.27 -19.78 13.18
CA MET A 231 2.37 -20.58 12.63
C MET A 231 3.42 -21.03 13.64
N PHE A 232 3.41 -20.50 14.87
CA PHE A 232 4.40 -20.79 15.90
C PHE A 232 3.86 -21.75 16.96
N ASP A 233 4.75 -22.43 17.68
CA ASP A 233 4.38 -23.25 18.85
C ASP A 233 3.82 -22.39 19.98
N GLU A 234 3.03 -23.00 20.87
CA GLU A 234 2.26 -22.32 21.90
C GLU A 234 3.08 -21.37 22.79
N ALA A 235 4.29 -21.77 23.19
CA ALA A 235 5.16 -20.93 24.00
C ALA A 235 5.55 -19.62 23.28
N LEU A 236 5.89 -19.70 21.98
CA LEU A 236 6.20 -18.52 21.17
C LEU A 236 4.95 -17.67 20.91
N ARG A 237 3.79 -18.29 20.70
CA ARG A 237 2.52 -17.57 20.56
C ARG A 237 2.18 -16.77 21.81
N ASN A 238 2.29 -17.40 22.99
CA ASN A 238 1.97 -16.75 24.27
C ASN A 238 2.95 -15.61 24.56
N TYR A 239 4.25 -15.82 24.33
CA TYR A 239 5.25 -14.76 24.43
C TYR A 239 4.95 -13.58 23.50
N GLY A 240 4.64 -13.87 22.22
CA GLY A 240 4.31 -12.87 21.23
C GLY A 240 3.07 -12.05 21.60
N LYS A 241 1.99 -12.71 22.03
CA LYS A 241 0.76 -12.06 22.51
C LYS A 241 1.02 -11.17 23.73
N ALA A 242 1.77 -11.67 24.73
CA ALA A 242 2.14 -10.89 25.90
C ALA A 242 3.00 -9.66 25.56
N ARG A 243 3.87 -9.77 24.54
CA ARG A 243 4.67 -8.64 24.08
C ARG A 243 3.83 -7.58 23.37
N LEU A 244 2.87 -7.99 22.53
CA LEU A 244 1.93 -7.07 21.88
C LEU A 244 1.04 -6.36 22.92
N ASP A 245 0.56 -7.09 23.93
CA ASP A 245 -0.18 -6.51 25.07
C ASP A 245 0.67 -5.50 25.86
N ALA A 246 1.94 -5.84 26.11
CA ALA A 246 2.90 -4.92 26.70
C ALA A 246 3.21 -3.71 25.80
N LEU A 247 2.80 -3.71 24.52
CA LEU A 247 2.80 -2.58 23.58
C LEU A 247 1.41 -1.90 23.45
N GLY A 248 0.41 -2.36 24.22
CA GLY A 248 -0.94 -1.78 24.26
C GLY A 248 -1.77 -2.12 23.04
N ILE A 249 -1.36 -3.16 22.33
CA ILE A 249 -2.00 -3.63 21.12
C ILE A 249 -3.08 -4.60 21.54
N GLU A 250 -4.33 -4.25 21.27
CA GLU A 250 -5.47 -5.10 21.55
C GLU A 250 -5.57 -6.18 20.47
N ILE A 251 -5.82 -7.43 20.86
CA ILE A 251 -6.03 -8.54 19.91
C ILE A 251 -7.46 -9.02 20.06
N LYS A 252 -8.22 -8.99 18.96
CA LYS A 252 -9.58 -9.51 18.89
C LYS A 252 -9.68 -10.66 17.91
N LYS A 253 -10.20 -11.79 18.39
CA LYS A 253 -10.48 -12.96 17.57
C LYS A 253 -11.84 -12.82 16.89
N THR A 254 -11.89 -12.10 15.78
CA THR A 254 -13.12 -11.83 15.02
C THR A 254 -12.81 -11.63 13.54
N ALA A 255 -13.80 -11.90 12.69
CA ALA A 255 -13.72 -11.64 11.26
C ALA A 255 -14.27 -10.24 10.95
N VAL A 256 -13.69 -9.56 9.96
CA VAL A 256 -14.24 -8.31 9.42
C VAL A 256 -15.32 -8.63 8.40
N VAL A 257 -16.41 -7.86 8.42
CA VAL A 257 -17.55 -8.00 7.50
C VAL A 257 -17.84 -6.74 6.68
N GLY A 258 -17.19 -5.63 7.01
CA GLY A 258 -17.23 -4.41 6.21
C GLY A 258 -16.23 -3.37 6.71
N VAL A 259 -15.84 -2.46 5.83
CA VAL A 259 -14.98 -1.31 6.15
C VAL A 259 -15.61 -0.06 5.54
N SER A 260 -15.73 1.01 6.33
CA SER A 260 -16.07 2.35 5.85
C SER A 260 -14.84 3.27 6.00
N GLU A 261 -14.97 4.53 5.62
CA GLU A 261 -13.87 5.51 5.72
C GLU A 261 -13.35 5.67 7.16
N ARG A 262 -14.23 5.49 8.17
CA ARG A 262 -13.92 5.77 9.58
C ARG A 262 -14.21 4.62 10.53
N GLU A 263 -14.73 3.49 10.04
CA GLU A 263 -15.16 2.38 10.88
C GLU A 263 -14.86 1.01 10.27
N VAL A 264 -14.65 0.03 11.14
CA VAL A 264 -14.59 -1.39 10.78
C VAL A 264 -15.74 -2.14 11.45
N TYR A 265 -16.49 -2.90 10.64
CA TYR A 265 -17.60 -3.73 11.11
C TYR A 265 -17.14 -5.17 11.26
N THR A 266 -17.39 -5.76 12.42
CA THR A 266 -16.94 -7.12 12.75
C THR A 266 -18.10 -8.11 12.79
N LYS A 267 -17.81 -9.40 12.58
CA LYS A 267 -18.79 -10.49 12.65
C LYS A 267 -19.39 -10.65 14.05
N SER A 268 -18.67 -10.20 15.08
CA SER A 268 -19.17 -10.14 16.47
C SER A 268 -20.22 -9.07 16.70
N GLY A 269 -20.51 -8.20 15.73
CA GLY A 269 -21.45 -7.08 15.85
C GLY A 269 -20.84 -5.81 16.43
N GLU A 270 -19.53 -5.81 16.69
CA GLU A 270 -18.81 -4.61 17.14
C GLU A 270 -18.47 -3.71 15.95
N THR A 271 -18.70 -2.41 16.11
CA THR A 271 -18.24 -1.34 15.22
C THR A 271 -17.05 -0.63 15.87
N ILE A 272 -15.96 -0.52 15.13
CA ILE A 272 -14.70 0.04 15.63
C ILE A 272 -14.36 1.31 14.85
N GLY A 273 -14.45 2.48 15.49
CA GLY A 273 -14.00 3.75 14.91
C GLY A 273 -12.47 3.82 14.82
N CYS A 274 -11.94 4.18 13.66
CA CYS A 274 -10.50 4.26 13.40
C CYS A 274 -10.15 5.23 12.26
N GLY A 275 -8.96 5.81 12.32
CA GLY A 275 -8.42 6.70 11.29
C GLY A 275 -7.58 5.99 10.23
N LEU A 276 -7.26 4.71 10.46
CA LEU A 276 -6.47 3.89 9.54
C LEU A 276 -6.85 2.41 9.68
N VAL A 277 -7.11 1.77 8.54
CA VAL A 277 -7.28 0.31 8.43
C VAL A 277 -6.16 -0.24 7.57
N VAL A 278 -5.37 -1.17 8.11
CA VAL A 278 -4.33 -1.89 7.35
C VAL A 278 -4.76 -3.33 7.13
N TRP A 279 -5.00 -3.68 5.87
CA TRP A 279 -5.39 -5.02 5.44
C TRP A 279 -4.16 -5.85 5.08
N SER A 280 -3.79 -6.77 5.97
CA SER A 280 -2.58 -7.59 5.86
C SER A 280 -2.85 -9.09 5.70
N THR A 281 -4.11 -9.46 5.44
CA THR A 281 -4.56 -10.84 5.28
C THR A 281 -5.03 -11.13 3.86
N GLY A 282 -5.02 -12.41 3.50
CA GLY A 282 -5.53 -12.89 2.22
C GLY A 282 -4.59 -12.62 1.05
N VAL A 283 -4.27 -13.67 0.31
CA VAL A 283 -3.53 -13.58 -0.95
C VAL A 283 -4.32 -14.33 -2.03
N GLY A 284 -4.51 -13.70 -3.18
CA GLY A 284 -5.32 -14.21 -4.27
C GLY A 284 -4.73 -13.97 -5.66
N PRO A 285 -5.21 -14.69 -6.69
CA PRO A 285 -4.74 -14.53 -8.05
C PRO A 285 -5.10 -13.14 -8.61
N CYS A 286 -4.16 -12.52 -9.33
CA CYS A 286 -4.41 -11.25 -10.02
C CYS A 286 -5.21 -11.48 -11.33
N MET A 287 -5.65 -10.38 -11.97
CA MET A 287 -6.40 -10.42 -13.23
C MET A 287 -5.68 -11.19 -14.33
N LEU A 288 -4.36 -10.99 -14.49
CA LEU A 288 -3.55 -11.77 -15.43
C LEU A 288 -3.69 -13.27 -15.16
N THR A 289 -3.42 -13.71 -13.92
CA THR A 289 -3.53 -15.13 -13.55
C THR A 289 -4.90 -15.72 -13.85
N LYS A 290 -5.98 -14.98 -13.56
CA LYS A 290 -7.36 -15.42 -13.81
C LYS A 290 -7.64 -15.61 -15.31
N GLY A 291 -7.11 -14.73 -16.17
CA GLY A 291 -7.35 -14.76 -17.62
C GLY A 291 -6.52 -15.78 -18.42
N LEU A 292 -5.41 -16.28 -17.88
CA LEU A 292 -4.52 -17.20 -18.60
C LEU A 292 -5.20 -18.54 -18.92
N LYS A 293 -5.08 -18.98 -20.17
CA LYS A 293 -5.52 -20.30 -20.67
C LYS A 293 -4.56 -21.41 -20.24
N CYS A 294 -4.55 -21.73 -18.96
CA CYS A 294 -3.76 -22.80 -18.35
C CYS A 294 -4.49 -23.36 -17.12
N ASP A 295 -4.06 -24.53 -16.66
CA ASP A 295 -4.64 -25.18 -15.48
C ASP A 295 -4.44 -24.31 -14.23
N LYS A 296 -5.41 -24.37 -13.32
CA LYS A 296 -5.37 -23.65 -12.05
C LYS A 296 -5.34 -24.62 -10.88
N SER A 297 -4.57 -24.26 -9.86
CA SER A 297 -4.69 -24.88 -8.54
C SER A 297 -6.06 -24.59 -7.91
N PRO A 298 -6.49 -25.32 -6.87
CA PRO A 298 -7.77 -25.08 -6.19
C PRO A 298 -7.99 -23.65 -5.68
N ARG A 299 -6.90 -22.91 -5.41
CA ARG A 299 -6.95 -21.50 -4.97
C ARG A 299 -6.79 -20.49 -6.13
N GLY A 300 -6.91 -20.93 -7.37
CA GLY A 300 -6.84 -20.08 -8.57
C GLY A 300 -5.44 -19.64 -8.99
N ARG A 301 -4.37 -20.12 -8.34
CA ARG A 301 -2.97 -19.91 -8.80
C ARG A 301 -2.67 -20.76 -10.03
N ILE A 302 -1.69 -20.37 -10.85
CA ILE A 302 -1.21 -21.16 -12.01
C ILE A 302 -0.77 -22.54 -11.52
N ALA A 303 -1.35 -23.61 -12.08
CA ALA A 303 -0.93 -24.97 -11.75
C ALA A 303 0.44 -25.25 -12.39
N VAL A 304 1.34 -25.82 -11.60
CA VAL A 304 2.67 -26.25 -12.06
C VAL A 304 2.99 -27.66 -11.64
N ASP A 305 3.88 -28.33 -12.37
CA ASP A 305 4.41 -29.63 -11.97
C ASP A 305 5.56 -29.52 -10.95
N ASP A 306 6.14 -30.67 -10.60
CA ASP A 306 7.29 -30.80 -9.69
C ASP A 306 8.58 -30.10 -10.19
N HIS A 307 8.63 -29.65 -11.46
CA HIS A 307 9.72 -28.85 -12.00
C HIS A 307 9.32 -27.38 -12.26
N LEU A 308 8.18 -26.95 -11.71
CA LEU A 308 7.63 -25.60 -11.85
C LEU A 308 7.26 -25.21 -13.28
N ARG A 309 6.99 -26.18 -14.15
CA ARG A 309 6.47 -25.95 -15.51
C ARG A 309 4.97 -25.75 -15.45
N VAL A 310 4.46 -24.77 -16.22
CA VAL A 310 3.03 -24.46 -16.26
C VAL A 310 2.26 -25.61 -16.91
N LEU A 311 1.13 -25.99 -16.33
CA LEU A 311 0.28 -27.08 -16.82
C LEU A 311 -0.88 -26.55 -17.66
N ARG A 312 -1.24 -27.31 -18.70
CA ARG A 312 -2.48 -27.19 -19.45
C ARG A 312 -2.95 -28.59 -19.83
N ASP A 313 -4.21 -28.90 -19.54
CA ASP A 313 -4.82 -30.21 -19.76
C ASP A 313 -3.98 -31.34 -19.09
N GLY A 314 -3.45 -31.06 -17.89
CA GLY A 314 -2.62 -31.98 -17.11
C GLY A 314 -1.19 -32.15 -17.64
N LYS A 315 -0.78 -31.43 -18.69
CA LYS A 315 0.54 -31.57 -19.32
C LYS A 315 1.35 -30.27 -19.26
N PRO A 316 2.68 -30.33 -19.10
CA PRO A 316 3.53 -29.15 -19.15
C PRO A 316 3.48 -28.44 -20.50
N ILE A 317 3.27 -27.12 -20.48
CA ILE A 317 3.46 -26.26 -21.64
C ILE A 317 4.97 -26.15 -21.92
N PRO A 318 5.44 -26.43 -23.15
CA PRO A 318 6.86 -26.35 -23.48
C PRO A 318 7.47 -24.98 -23.17
N ASN A 319 8.62 -24.99 -22.47
CA ASN A 319 9.42 -23.81 -22.14
C ASN A 319 8.74 -22.72 -21.28
N VAL A 320 7.62 -23.02 -20.64
CA VAL A 320 6.90 -22.07 -19.77
C VAL A 320 6.97 -22.53 -18.31
N PHE A 321 7.46 -21.63 -17.45
CA PHE A 321 7.63 -21.84 -16.02
C PHE A 321 6.83 -20.80 -15.23
N ALA A 322 6.42 -21.14 -14.01
CA ALA A 322 5.83 -20.18 -13.09
C ALA A 322 6.32 -20.41 -11.66
N ALA A 323 6.60 -19.32 -10.93
CA ALA A 323 7.20 -19.37 -9.60
C ALA A 323 6.72 -18.23 -8.69
N GLY A 324 6.79 -18.44 -7.38
CA GLY A 324 6.30 -17.51 -6.37
C GLY A 324 4.78 -17.55 -6.22
N ASP A 325 4.21 -16.48 -5.67
CA ASP A 325 2.81 -16.45 -5.24
C ASP A 325 1.79 -16.65 -6.38
N CYS A 326 2.17 -16.46 -7.64
CA CYS A 326 1.29 -16.68 -8.79
C CYS A 326 1.08 -18.16 -9.12
N ALA A 327 1.90 -19.08 -8.58
CA ALA A 327 1.95 -20.47 -8.96
C ALA A 327 1.81 -21.43 -7.77
N ALA A 328 1.34 -22.64 -8.04
CA ALA A 328 1.30 -23.72 -7.07
C ALA A 328 1.28 -25.09 -7.75
N ASN A 329 1.99 -26.04 -7.17
CA ASN A 329 1.73 -27.44 -7.45
C ASN A 329 0.38 -27.82 -6.80
N PRO A 330 -0.62 -28.31 -7.58
CA PRO A 330 -1.94 -28.68 -7.03
C PRO A 330 -1.88 -29.80 -5.99
N GLU A 331 -0.95 -30.74 -6.13
CA GLU A 331 -0.78 -31.89 -5.23
C GLU A 331 0.02 -31.52 -3.98
N LYS A 332 1.05 -30.67 -4.16
CA LYS A 332 1.99 -30.26 -3.10
C LYS A 332 2.02 -28.74 -2.95
N PRO A 333 0.92 -28.08 -2.57
CA PRO A 333 0.87 -26.63 -2.53
C PRO A 333 1.77 -26.08 -1.42
N LEU A 334 2.66 -25.16 -1.79
CA LEU A 334 3.48 -24.43 -0.84
C LEU A 334 2.83 -23.09 -0.43
N PRO A 335 3.14 -22.58 0.77
CA PRO A 335 2.64 -21.30 1.24
C PRO A 335 3.23 -20.14 0.44
N THR A 336 2.48 -19.03 0.36
CA THR A 336 2.89 -17.78 -0.32
C THR A 336 3.89 -17.00 0.53
N LEU A 337 5.14 -17.46 0.54
CA LEU A 337 6.24 -16.88 1.33
C LEU A 337 7.38 -16.42 0.44
N ALA A 338 8.01 -15.31 0.81
CA ALA A 338 9.25 -14.82 0.20
C ALA A 338 10.34 -15.91 0.11
N ALA A 339 10.50 -16.71 1.16
CA ALA A 339 11.47 -17.82 1.21
C ALA A 339 11.15 -18.95 0.22
N VAL A 340 9.87 -19.21 -0.07
CA VAL A 340 9.46 -20.18 -1.10
C VAL A 340 9.75 -19.59 -2.48
N ALA A 341 9.29 -18.36 -2.72
CA ALA A 341 9.43 -17.68 -4.00
C ALA A 341 10.90 -17.51 -4.43
N SER A 342 11.79 -17.11 -3.51
CA SER A 342 13.22 -16.93 -3.80
C SER A 342 13.91 -18.25 -4.19
N ARG A 343 13.56 -19.35 -3.51
CA ARG A 343 14.09 -20.68 -3.81
C ARG A 343 13.55 -21.25 -5.11
N GLN A 344 12.27 -21.04 -5.40
CA GLN A 344 11.68 -21.39 -6.69
C GLN A 344 12.33 -20.58 -7.83
N GLY A 345 12.52 -19.28 -7.65
CA GLY A 345 13.23 -18.43 -8.61
C GLY A 345 14.66 -18.92 -8.87
N ARG A 346 15.43 -19.18 -7.80
CA ARG A 346 16.78 -19.73 -7.90
C ARG A 346 16.81 -21.09 -8.60
N TYR A 347 15.85 -21.96 -8.30
CA TYR A 347 15.71 -23.25 -8.96
C TYR A 347 15.46 -23.10 -10.46
N VAL A 348 14.47 -22.29 -10.86
CA VAL A 348 14.15 -22.08 -12.28
C VAL A 348 15.34 -21.50 -13.04
N GLY A 349 16.05 -20.51 -12.48
CA GLY A 349 17.23 -19.94 -13.13
C GLY A 349 18.33 -20.99 -13.38
N LYS A 350 18.59 -21.87 -12.40
CA LYS A 350 19.52 -22.99 -12.56
C LYS A 350 19.04 -24.03 -13.57
N GLN A 351 17.74 -24.36 -13.57
CA GLN A 351 17.15 -25.27 -14.56
C GLN A 351 17.35 -24.75 -15.98
N LEU A 352 17.04 -23.47 -16.22
CA LEU A 352 17.17 -22.85 -17.54
C LEU A 352 18.61 -22.90 -18.04
N ASN A 353 19.58 -22.57 -17.19
CA ASN A 353 21.00 -22.71 -17.54
C ASN A 353 21.37 -24.16 -17.90
N ASN A 354 20.85 -25.14 -17.16
CA ASN A 354 21.14 -26.55 -17.41
C ASN A 354 20.48 -27.07 -18.69
N ILE A 355 19.24 -26.67 -18.96
CA ILE A 355 18.49 -27.03 -20.17
C ILE A 355 19.24 -26.53 -21.41
N VAL A 356 19.66 -25.26 -21.43
CA VAL A 356 20.41 -24.72 -22.58
C VAL A 356 21.80 -25.35 -22.71
N LYS A 357 22.44 -25.74 -21.61
CA LYS A 357 23.77 -26.38 -21.65
C LYS A 357 23.72 -27.84 -22.08
N THR A 358 22.72 -28.60 -21.64
CA THR A 358 22.72 -30.08 -21.69
C THR A 358 21.51 -30.69 -22.37
N GLY A 359 20.47 -29.90 -22.66
CA GLY A 359 19.17 -30.38 -23.15
C GLY A 359 18.33 -31.10 -22.10
N LYS A 360 18.77 -31.18 -20.84
CA LYS A 360 18.11 -31.95 -19.77
C LYS A 360 17.73 -31.07 -18.58
N MET A 361 16.67 -31.44 -17.89
CA MET A 361 16.31 -30.87 -16.58
C MET A 361 17.05 -31.63 -15.47
N THR A 362 17.33 -30.96 -14.35
CA THR A 362 17.83 -31.63 -13.14
C THR A 362 16.66 -32.11 -12.27
N ALA A 363 16.96 -32.61 -11.06
CA ALA A 363 15.96 -33.09 -10.12
C ALA A 363 14.79 -32.10 -9.85
N PRO A 364 13.61 -32.61 -9.45
CA PRO A 364 12.46 -31.83 -9.01
C PRO A 364 12.76 -30.75 -7.97
N PHE A 365 11.88 -29.75 -7.88
CA PHE A 365 11.94 -28.73 -6.84
C PHE A 365 11.48 -29.29 -5.49
N GLU A 366 12.35 -29.19 -4.48
CA GLU A 366 12.02 -29.50 -3.10
C GLU A 366 12.22 -28.29 -2.19
N TYR A 367 11.21 -27.97 -1.38
CA TYR A 367 11.30 -26.90 -0.40
C TYR A 367 11.61 -27.46 1.00
N LYS A 368 12.74 -27.05 1.58
CA LYS A 368 13.14 -27.40 2.95
C LYS A 368 13.09 -26.18 3.85
N SER A 369 12.04 -26.03 4.68
CA SER A 369 11.88 -24.85 5.54
C SER A 369 13.15 -24.54 6.34
N ALA A 370 13.54 -23.26 6.40
CA ALA A 370 14.62 -22.80 7.27
C ALA A 370 14.10 -22.25 8.62
N GLY A 371 12.79 -22.37 8.86
CA GLY A 371 12.13 -21.77 10.01
C GLY A 371 11.36 -20.50 9.68
N SER A 372 10.74 -19.96 10.72
CA SER A 372 9.90 -18.78 10.68
C SER A 372 10.40 -17.79 11.73
N MET A 373 10.31 -16.50 11.43
CA MET A 373 10.69 -15.44 12.35
C MET A 373 9.79 -14.23 12.20
N VAL A 374 9.48 -13.59 13.32
CA VAL A 374 8.62 -12.39 13.39
C VAL A 374 9.21 -11.43 14.41
N SER A 375 9.42 -10.18 14.02
CA SER A 375 9.76 -9.11 14.95
C SER A 375 8.52 -8.65 15.73
N ILE A 376 8.72 -8.29 17.00
CA ILE A 376 7.66 -7.77 17.90
C ILE A 376 8.17 -6.50 18.57
N GLY A 377 8.74 -5.62 17.73
CA GLY A 377 9.32 -4.35 18.10
C GLY A 377 10.83 -4.40 18.37
N ASP A 378 11.36 -3.33 18.94
CA ASP A 378 12.79 -3.13 19.25
C ASP A 378 13.25 -3.89 20.50
N ALA A 379 12.34 -4.48 21.27
CA ALA A 379 12.67 -5.27 22.46
C ALA A 379 12.48 -6.79 22.30
N GLY A 380 12.12 -7.31 21.12
CA GLY A 380 12.03 -8.74 20.95
C GLY A 380 11.64 -9.23 19.55
N ALA A 381 11.88 -10.52 19.33
CA ALA A 381 11.35 -11.28 18.19
C ALA A 381 10.96 -12.69 18.67
N VAL A 382 10.28 -13.43 17.81
CA VAL A 382 10.09 -14.89 17.92
C VAL A 382 10.71 -15.56 16.71
N ILE A 383 11.47 -16.64 16.94
CA ILE A 383 12.08 -17.46 15.90
C ILE A 383 11.80 -18.92 16.22
N GLN A 384 11.36 -19.65 15.21
CA GLN A 384 11.19 -21.10 15.28
C GLN A 384 11.98 -21.76 14.15
N LEU A 385 12.93 -22.61 14.51
CA LEU A 385 13.79 -23.33 13.57
C LEU A 385 13.43 -24.82 13.54
N PRO A 386 13.27 -25.43 12.35
CA PRO A 386 13.02 -26.85 12.23
C PRO A 386 14.27 -27.64 12.61
N THR A 387 14.11 -28.78 13.30
CA THR A 387 15.23 -29.68 13.62
C THR A 387 15.16 -30.95 12.77
N PRO A 388 16.25 -31.37 12.10
CA PRO A 388 16.25 -32.59 11.28
C PRO A 388 16.18 -33.91 12.07
N LYS A 389 16.48 -33.88 13.38
CA LYS A 389 16.73 -35.08 14.21
C LYS A 389 15.87 -35.16 15.48
N LYS A 390 14.97 -34.21 15.75
CA LYS A 390 14.10 -34.23 16.94
C LYS A 390 12.65 -33.94 16.52
N SER A 391 11.70 -34.48 17.26
CA SER A 391 10.27 -34.24 17.08
C SER A 391 9.82 -32.81 17.46
N LYS A 392 10.73 -31.95 17.90
CA LYS A 392 10.43 -30.60 18.42
C LYS A 392 11.31 -29.55 17.76
N ASN A 393 10.70 -28.41 17.41
CA ASN A 393 11.40 -27.25 16.87
C ASN A 393 12.28 -26.57 17.93
N ILE A 394 13.25 -25.78 17.48
CA ILE A 394 14.02 -24.89 18.37
C ILE A 394 13.32 -23.53 18.38
N ASP A 395 12.83 -23.16 19.57
CA ASP A 395 12.16 -21.90 19.81
C ASP A 395 13.12 -20.91 20.47
N ILE A 396 13.24 -19.71 19.91
CA ILE A 396 14.07 -18.63 20.42
C ILE A 396 13.19 -17.39 20.52
N MET A 397 13.23 -16.69 21.65
CA MET A 397 12.40 -15.52 21.91
C MET A 397 13.17 -14.34 22.53
N GLY A 398 12.57 -13.16 22.49
CA GLY A 398 13.08 -11.93 23.09
C GLY A 398 14.30 -11.33 22.40
N MET A 399 15.16 -10.66 23.16
CA MET A 399 16.30 -9.90 22.59
C MET A 399 17.30 -10.78 21.84
N LYS A 400 17.50 -12.03 22.28
CA LYS A 400 18.36 -13.00 21.57
C LYS A 400 17.79 -13.33 20.19
N ALA A 401 16.47 -13.56 20.12
CA ALA A 401 15.77 -13.75 18.86
C ALA A 401 15.84 -12.49 17.99
N LEU A 402 15.69 -11.30 18.57
CA LEU A 402 15.77 -10.04 17.81
C LEU A 402 17.16 -9.84 17.17
N PHE A 403 18.23 -10.14 17.90
CA PHE A 403 19.58 -10.09 17.34
C PHE A 403 19.72 -11.05 16.16
N LEU A 404 19.29 -12.30 16.31
CA LEU A 404 19.31 -13.30 15.23
C LEU A 404 18.46 -12.88 14.03
N TRP A 405 17.28 -12.30 14.27
CA TRP A 405 16.39 -11.76 13.23
C TRP A 405 17.09 -10.64 12.45
N LYS A 406 17.72 -9.67 13.15
CA LYS A 406 18.46 -8.56 12.52
C LYS A 406 19.64 -9.08 11.71
N SER A 407 20.42 -10.01 12.28
CA SER A 407 21.54 -10.65 11.58
C SER A 407 21.09 -11.41 10.34
N ALA A 408 20.03 -12.22 10.42
CA ALA A 408 19.51 -12.99 9.30
C ALA A 408 19.09 -12.07 8.15
N TYR A 409 18.32 -11.01 8.41
CA TYR A 409 17.90 -10.10 7.35
C TYR A 409 19.05 -9.31 6.73
N VAL A 410 20.03 -8.86 7.54
CA VAL A 410 21.26 -8.25 6.99
C VAL A 410 22.01 -9.23 6.09
N THR A 411 22.07 -10.51 6.43
CA THR A 411 22.71 -11.52 5.58
C THR A 411 21.95 -11.74 4.27
N ILE A 412 20.61 -11.80 4.31
CA ILE A 412 19.75 -12.09 3.14
C ILE A 412 19.67 -10.91 2.17
N LEU A 413 19.81 -9.66 2.64
CA LEU A 413 19.86 -8.48 1.77
C LEU A 413 20.92 -8.66 0.67
N GLY A 414 20.54 -8.41 -0.58
CA GLY A 414 21.36 -8.74 -1.75
C GLY A 414 22.63 -7.90 -1.88
N SER A 415 22.54 -6.57 -1.69
CA SER A 415 23.66 -5.65 -1.94
C SER A 415 24.28 -5.11 -0.64
N LEU A 416 25.58 -4.82 -0.67
CA LEU A 416 26.28 -4.17 0.44
C LEU A 416 25.67 -2.80 0.76
N ARG A 417 25.23 -2.07 -0.26
CA ARG A 417 24.53 -0.78 -0.12
C ARG A 417 23.28 -0.92 0.74
N SER A 418 22.41 -1.88 0.44
CA SER A 418 21.17 -2.10 1.18
C SER A 418 21.43 -2.57 2.62
N LYS A 419 22.48 -3.38 2.83
CA LYS A 419 22.94 -3.75 4.19
C LYS A 419 23.35 -2.53 5.01
N LEU A 420 24.19 -1.66 4.45
CA LEU A 420 24.64 -0.45 5.11
C LEU A 420 23.47 0.50 5.41
N TYR A 421 22.56 0.68 4.46
CA TYR A 421 21.36 1.51 4.66
C TYR A 421 20.49 1.00 5.81
N VAL A 422 20.23 -0.31 5.88
CA VAL A 422 19.44 -0.90 6.96
C VAL A 422 20.15 -0.76 8.32
N ILE A 423 21.46 -1.01 8.39
CA ILE A 423 22.23 -0.86 9.63
C ILE A 423 22.24 0.60 10.09
N VAL A 424 22.53 1.54 9.19
CA VAL A 424 22.56 2.98 9.51
C VAL A 424 21.19 3.46 9.96
N ASN A 425 20.10 3.05 9.30
CA ASN A 425 18.75 3.42 9.70
C ASN A 425 18.35 2.81 11.05
N TRP A 426 18.69 1.56 11.33
CA TRP A 426 18.44 0.97 12.66
C TRP A 426 19.21 1.67 13.77
N CYS A 427 20.48 2.02 13.54
CA CYS A 427 21.26 2.79 14.50
C CYS A 427 20.71 4.21 14.65
N GLY A 428 20.42 4.87 13.52
CA GLY A 428 19.91 6.23 13.45
C GLY A 428 18.57 6.38 14.13
N SER A 429 17.60 5.50 13.82
CA SER A 429 16.28 5.51 14.47
C SER A 429 16.36 5.28 15.98
N LYS A 430 17.33 4.47 16.44
CA LYS A 430 17.55 4.23 17.87
C LYS A 430 18.21 5.43 18.59
N ILE A 431 19.14 6.12 17.93
CA ILE A 431 19.90 7.23 18.53
C ILE A 431 19.14 8.55 18.42
N PHE A 432 18.58 8.84 17.25
CA PHE A 432 17.98 10.13 16.90
C PHE A 432 16.44 10.10 16.89
N GLY A 433 15.83 8.91 17.03
CA GLY A 433 14.40 8.72 16.84
C GLY A 433 14.04 8.45 15.38
N ARG A 434 12.79 8.04 15.16
CA ARG A 434 12.27 7.73 13.82
C ARG A 434 11.94 9.02 13.07
N ASP A 435 12.21 9.04 11.76
CA ASP A 435 11.81 10.16 10.91
C ASP A 435 10.31 10.05 10.61
N ILE A 436 9.55 11.14 10.78
CA ILE A 436 8.12 11.20 10.48
C ILE A 436 7.76 12.42 9.63
N THR A 437 8.74 12.92 8.87
CA THR A 437 8.55 14.05 7.97
C THR A 437 7.36 13.77 7.04
N PHE A 438 6.39 14.69 7.05
CA PHE A 438 5.28 14.65 6.10
C PHE A 438 5.80 15.01 4.72
N ILE A 439 5.69 14.08 3.76
CA ILE A 439 6.00 14.31 2.36
C ILE A 439 4.68 14.28 1.59
N GLY A 440 4.20 15.47 1.22
CA GLY A 440 3.00 15.66 0.41
C GLY A 440 3.20 15.28 -1.06
N ASP A 441 2.10 15.05 -1.75
CA ASP A 441 2.07 14.95 -3.20
C ASP A 441 1.49 16.26 -3.76
N LEU A 442 2.09 16.83 -4.81
CA LEU A 442 1.72 18.15 -5.34
C LEU A 442 0.22 18.30 -5.64
N SER A 443 -0.44 17.24 -6.13
CA SER A 443 -1.88 17.24 -6.42
C SER A 443 -2.74 17.32 -5.16
N GLU A 444 -2.28 16.71 -4.07
CA GLU A 444 -3.00 16.69 -2.80
C GLU A 444 -2.83 18.03 -2.07
N ASP A 445 -1.65 18.63 -2.13
CA ASP A 445 -1.42 19.98 -1.61
C ASP A 445 -2.30 21.00 -2.34
N ALA A 446 -2.44 20.88 -3.66
CA ALA A 446 -3.36 21.72 -4.43
C ALA A 446 -4.82 21.55 -3.97
N LEU A 447 -5.25 20.31 -3.72
CA LEU A 447 -6.59 20.02 -3.19
C LEU A 447 -6.78 20.63 -1.80
N TYR A 448 -5.86 20.39 -0.86
CA TYR A 448 -5.96 20.95 0.49
C TYR A 448 -5.96 22.47 0.50
N ASN A 449 -5.11 23.09 -0.31
CA ASN A 449 -5.11 24.54 -0.46
C ASN A 449 -6.46 25.05 -0.97
N SER A 450 -7.08 24.36 -1.94
CA SER A 450 -8.41 24.73 -2.43
C SER A 450 -9.51 24.61 -1.35
N LEU A 451 -9.46 23.56 -0.54
CA LEU A 451 -10.40 23.35 0.57
C LEU A 451 -10.21 24.39 1.67
N ALA A 452 -8.96 24.68 2.03
CA ALA A 452 -8.61 25.72 2.99
C ALA A 452 -9.09 27.10 2.52
N MET A 453 -8.87 27.44 1.24
CA MET A 453 -9.39 28.67 0.65
C MET A 453 -10.92 28.73 0.68
N ALA A 454 -11.60 27.61 0.43
CA ALA A 454 -13.05 27.54 0.54
C ALA A 454 -13.55 27.79 1.97
N GLU A 455 -12.89 27.25 3.00
CA GLU A 455 -13.24 27.53 4.40
C GLU A 455 -12.95 28.97 4.79
N VAL A 456 -11.81 29.54 4.38
CA VAL A 456 -11.49 30.96 4.60
C VAL A 456 -12.58 31.85 3.99
N ASN A 457 -13.08 31.51 2.80
CA ASN A 457 -14.18 32.25 2.19
C ASN A 457 -15.48 32.12 2.99
N ARG A 458 -15.83 30.91 3.47
CA ARG A 458 -17.00 30.70 4.34
C ARG A 458 -16.90 31.53 5.62
N GLU A 459 -15.74 31.55 6.25
CA GLU A 459 -15.53 32.28 7.51
C GLU A 459 -15.60 33.80 7.31
N LYS A 460 -15.02 34.33 6.22
CA LYS A 460 -15.19 35.74 5.84
C LYS A 460 -16.65 36.09 5.61
N SER A 461 -17.43 35.22 4.96
CA SER A 461 -18.87 35.43 4.77
C SER A 461 -19.63 35.44 6.09
N ARG A 462 -19.31 34.54 7.04
CA ARG A 462 -19.90 34.54 8.40
C ARG A 462 -19.59 35.84 9.14
N GLN A 463 -18.33 36.31 9.09
CA GLN A 463 -17.91 37.55 9.73
C GLN A 463 -18.60 38.78 9.13
N MET A 464 -18.66 38.89 7.80
CA MET A 464 -19.41 39.98 7.15
C MET A 464 -20.91 39.95 7.48
N GLY A 465 -21.52 38.76 7.56
CA GLY A 465 -22.90 38.61 8.00
C GLY A 465 -23.11 39.10 9.44
N TYR A 466 -22.19 38.74 10.34
CA TYR A 466 -22.20 39.19 11.73
C TYR A 466 -21.99 40.71 11.86
N GLU A 467 -21.07 41.30 11.11
CA GLU A 467 -20.87 42.75 11.07
C GLU A 467 -22.08 43.50 10.51
N THR A 468 -22.77 42.91 9.52
CA THR A 468 -24.00 43.46 8.96
C THR A 468 -25.14 43.44 9.99
N LEU A 469 -25.32 42.33 10.71
CA LEU A 469 -26.30 42.21 11.79
C LEU A 469 -25.99 43.17 12.95
N LYS A 470 -24.71 43.30 13.33
CA LYS A 470 -24.26 44.23 14.39
C LYS A 470 -24.45 45.70 14.00
N LYS A 471 -24.42 46.04 12.70
CA LYS A 471 -24.79 47.38 12.19
C LYS A 471 -26.30 47.62 12.17
N MET A 472 -27.12 46.56 12.26
CA MET A 472 -28.59 46.65 12.31
C MET A 472 -29.15 46.76 13.74
N GLU A 473 -28.39 46.39 14.77
CA GLU A 473 -28.71 46.66 16.19
C GLU A 473 -27.94 47.91 16.67
N PRO A 474 -28.47 49.14 16.46
CA PRO A 474 -29.64 49.63 17.20
C PRO A 474 -30.59 50.53 16.37
N VAL A 475 -31.77 50.03 15.99
CA VAL A 475 -32.94 50.86 15.59
C VAL A 475 -34.22 50.40 16.31
N LEU A 476 -34.10 49.70 17.44
CA LEU A 476 -35.23 49.27 18.26
C LEU A 476 -34.98 49.63 19.73
N THR A 477 -34.90 50.91 20.03
CA THR A 477 -35.30 51.42 21.35
C THR A 477 -36.71 51.97 21.22
N VAL A 478 -37.64 51.25 21.85
CA VAL A 478 -39.02 51.65 22.10
C VAL A 478 -39.00 52.95 22.91
N GLU A 479 -39.56 54.03 22.37
CA GLU A 479 -39.94 55.19 23.17
C GLU A 479 -41.20 54.82 23.97
N THR A 480 -41.04 54.62 25.28
CA THR A 480 -42.14 54.66 26.24
C THR A 480 -42.35 56.10 26.68
N GLU A 481 -43.57 56.60 26.49
CA GLU A 481 -44.07 57.86 27.05
C GLU A 481 -43.89 57.90 28.57
N GLY A 482 -43.39 59.03 29.10
CA GLY A 482 -43.32 59.29 30.54
C GLY A 482 -42.47 60.51 30.90
N ASP A 483 -43.16 61.59 31.28
CA ASP A 483 -42.73 62.70 32.14
C ASP A 483 -41.62 63.66 31.69
N ALA A 484 -42.03 64.85 31.25
CA ALA A 484 -41.42 66.12 31.67
C ALA A 484 -42.28 67.33 31.27
N GLU A 485 -43.24 67.70 32.13
CA GLU A 485 -43.67 69.09 32.28
C GLU A 485 -42.52 69.90 32.91
N THR A 486 -42.04 70.95 32.23
CA THR A 486 -41.77 72.32 32.71
C THR A 486 -40.59 72.98 32.00
N LYS A 487 -40.93 74.03 31.23
CA LYS A 487 -40.20 75.27 30.88
C LYS A 487 -40.56 75.63 29.43
N ALA A 488 -41.61 76.43 29.26
CA ALA A 488 -41.49 77.90 29.13
C ALA A 488 -40.54 78.26 27.97
N SER A 489 -41.10 78.41 26.77
CA SER A 489 -41.42 79.73 26.18
C SER A 489 -40.17 80.42 25.62
N GLU A 490 -40.04 80.43 24.30
CA GLU A 490 -39.73 81.62 23.49
C GLU A 490 -39.43 81.24 22.03
N ALA A 491 -39.94 82.07 21.11
CA ALA A 491 -39.74 82.12 19.66
C ALA A 491 -40.37 80.97 18.84
N GLY A 492 -41.38 81.18 17.98
CA GLY A 492 -41.73 82.39 17.24
C GLY A 492 -41.66 82.08 15.75
N GLU A 493 -42.84 81.80 15.18
CA GLU A 493 -43.27 81.96 13.78
C GLU A 493 -42.21 82.28 12.70
N LYS A 494 -42.23 81.53 11.58
CA LYS A 494 -42.70 82.05 10.26
C LYS A 494 -42.60 81.04 9.10
N LYS A 495 -43.74 80.96 8.36
CA LYS A 495 -43.95 80.80 6.90
C LYS A 495 -43.61 79.42 6.27
N ALA A 496 -44.56 78.65 5.70
CA ALA A 496 -45.45 78.90 4.54
C ALA A 496 -44.63 79.19 3.27
N GLN A 497 -44.53 78.34 2.25
CA GLN A 497 -45.45 77.90 1.18
C GLN A 497 -44.54 77.00 0.27
N GLU A 498 -44.95 76.04 -0.55
CA GLU A 498 -45.95 76.04 -1.61
C GLU A 498 -46.01 74.63 -2.23
N GLU A 499 -47.14 74.35 -2.89
CA GLU A 499 -47.64 73.04 -3.33
C GLU A 499 -47.29 72.76 -4.84
N PRO A 500 -47.83 71.74 -5.55
CA PRO A 500 -47.04 70.76 -6.31
C PRO A 500 -47.28 70.81 -7.83
N LYS A 501 -46.53 70.00 -8.61
CA LYS A 501 -46.95 69.61 -9.97
C LYS A 501 -46.83 68.11 -10.23
N LYS A 502 -48.01 67.56 -10.57
CA LYS A 502 -48.27 66.25 -11.21
C LYS A 502 -47.85 66.28 -12.68
N GLU A 503 -47.50 65.12 -13.22
CA GLU A 503 -47.94 64.59 -14.54
C GLU A 503 -47.50 63.11 -14.60
N GLU A 504 -48.43 62.15 -14.47
CA GLU A 504 -49.13 61.43 -15.56
C GLU A 504 -48.26 60.37 -16.27
N LYS A 505 -48.52 59.08 -16.04
CA LYS A 505 -49.27 58.12 -16.92
C LYS A 505 -48.43 57.66 -18.13
N LYS A 506 -48.38 56.40 -18.58
CA LYS A 506 -49.01 55.08 -18.29
C LYS A 506 -48.28 54.06 -19.23
N PRO A 507 -48.73 52.82 -19.51
CA PRO A 507 -47.89 51.62 -19.31
C PRO A 507 -47.77 50.70 -20.56
N ALA A 508 -47.32 49.45 -20.30
CA ALA A 508 -47.48 48.23 -21.12
C ALA A 508 -46.50 48.13 -22.32
N GLU A 509 -46.04 46.97 -22.78
CA GLU A 509 -46.60 45.63 -22.71
C GLU A 509 -45.52 44.58 -23.07
N THR A 510 -45.73 43.39 -22.52
CA THR A 510 -45.32 42.02 -22.86
C THR A 510 -44.90 41.74 -24.31
N GLU A 511 -43.90 40.88 -24.53
CA GLU A 511 -44.08 39.67 -25.38
C GLU A 511 -42.94 38.63 -25.26
N LYS A 512 -43.37 37.36 -25.31
CA LYS A 512 -42.60 36.11 -25.34
C LYS A 512 -42.26 35.72 -26.78
N LYS A 513 -41.17 34.94 -26.97
CA LYS A 513 -40.95 33.86 -27.97
C LYS A 513 -39.59 33.23 -27.63
N VAL A 514 -39.38 31.96 -27.26
CA VAL A 514 -39.72 30.62 -27.80
C VAL A 514 -39.09 30.31 -29.17
N GLU A 515 -38.19 29.31 -29.13
CA GLU A 515 -37.69 28.40 -30.19
C GLU A 515 -36.89 28.99 -31.37
N THR A 516 -35.85 28.35 -31.95
CA THR A 516 -35.60 26.92 -32.19
C THR A 516 -34.14 26.69 -32.64
N ASP A 517 -33.70 25.44 -32.51
CA ASP A 517 -32.80 24.65 -33.41
C ASP A 517 -31.27 24.84 -33.51
N LYS A 518 -30.60 23.75 -33.08
CA LYS A 518 -29.59 22.91 -33.79
C LYS A 518 -28.44 23.57 -34.57
N LYS A 519 -27.22 23.32 -34.09
CA LYS A 519 -26.27 22.39 -34.72
C LYS A 519 -25.18 21.94 -33.77
#